data_AF-A0A221JZK0-F1
#
_entry.id   AF-A0A221JZK0-F1
#
_cell.length_a   1.000
_cell.length_b   1.000
_cell.length_c   1.000
_cell.angle_alpha   90.00
_cell.angle_beta   90.00
_cell.angle_gamma   90.00
#
_symmetry.space_group_name_H-M   'P 1'
#
loop_
_entity.id
_entity.type
_entity.pdbx_description
1 polymer ?
#
loop_
_entity_poly.entity_id
_entity_poly.type
_entity_poly.pdbx_seq_one_letter_code
_entity_poly.pdbx_strand_id
1 'polypeptide(L)'
;MTMLTSGLHGIRTGDRVQKPRVRFRIAGTNKYLHLSGTGVTNGTRYAWSGTKAQARVLRDRASGQGEDWPFKAVKRIEVEE
;
A
#
# COMPACT_ATOMS: atom_id res chain seq x y z
N MET A 1 -24.63 43.13 27.96
CA MET A 1 -24.51 42.12 26.90
C MET A 1 -23.11 41.56 26.90
N THR A 2 -23.02 40.25 27.09
CA THR A 2 -21.86 39.36 26.99
C THR A 2 -21.26 39.40 25.58
N MET A 3 -19.96 39.07 25.43
CA MET A 3 -19.47 38.01 24.54
C MET A 3 -17.97 37.79 24.78
N LEU A 4 -17.66 36.77 25.61
CA LEU A 4 -16.35 36.14 25.71
C LEU A 4 -16.28 35.09 24.59
N THR A 5 -15.58 35.40 23.49
CA THR A 5 -15.27 34.42 22.45
C THR A 5 -14.02 33.63 22.87
N SER A 6 -14.24 32.49 23.51
CA SER A 6 -13.21 31.47 23.72
C SER A 6 -12.86 30.84 22.37
N GLY A 7 -11.75 31.26 21.77
CA GLY A 7 -11.15 30.59 20.62
C GLY A 7 -10.54 29.26 21.05
N LEU A 8 -11.34 28.19 21.03
CA LEU A 8 -10.82 26.82 21.08
C LEU A 8 -9.95 26.62 19.85
N HIS A 9 -8.63 26.50 20.06
CA HIS A 9 -7.71 26.00 19.04
C HIS A 9 -8.16 24.60 18.64
N GLY A 10 -8.69 24.47 17.41
CA GLY A 10 -9.06 23.19 16.84
C GLY A 10 -7.85 22.27 16.82
N ILE A 11 -7.88 21.24 17.66
CA ILE A 11 -6.92 20.14 17.62
C ILE A 11 -7.15 19.44 16.27
N ARG A 12 -6.31 19.75 15.28
CA ARG A 12 -6.17 18.91 14.08
C ARG A 12 -5.45 17.64 14.50
N THR A 13 -6.19 16.70 15.08
CA THR A 13 -5.77 15.31 15.13
C THR A 13 -5.85 14.82 13.69
N GLY A 14 -4.76 15.03 12.95
CA GLY A 14 -4.57 14.45 11.63
C GLY A 14 -4.41 12.96 11.81
N ASP A 15 -5.52 12.26 12.03
CA ASP A 15 -5.62 10.83 11.82
C ASP A 15 -5.22 10.61 10.35
N ARG A 16 -3.94 10.33 10.13
CA ARG A 16 -3.45 9.74 8.91
C ARG A 16 -4.08 8.36 8.87
N VAL A 17 -5.32 8.29 8.39
CA VAL A 17 -6.00 7.04 8.06
C VAL A 17 -5.01 6.24 7.24
N GLN A 18 -4.39 5.23 7.86
CA GLN A 18 -3.36 4.47 7.20
C GLN A 18 -4.02 3.81 6.00
N LYS A 19 -3.65 4.25 4.80
CA LYS A 19 -4.26 3.73 3.58
C LYS A 19 -4.03 2.22 3.56
N PRO A 20 -5.05 1.40 3.25
CA PRO A 20 -4.95 -0.04 3.30
C PRO A 20 -3.79 -0.50 2.42
N ARG A 21 -2.84 -1.21 3.03
CA ARG A 21 -1.65 -1.72 2.36
C ARG A 21 -1.98 -3.01 1.63
N VAL A 22 -1.49 -3.14 0.41
CA VAL A 22 -1.61 -4.33 -0.43
C VAL A 22 -0.22 -4.87 -0.73
N ARG A 23 -0.15 -6.19 -0.87
CA ARG A 23 1.00 -6.89 -1.44
C ARG A 23 0.63 -7.43 -2.81
N PHE A 24 1.63 -7.76 -3.59
CA PHE A 24 1.44 -8.41 -4.88
C PHE A 24 1.93 -9.85 -4.81
N ARG A 25 1.09 -10.78 -5.24
CA ARG A 25 1.37 -12.22 -5.25
C ARG A 25 1.05 -12.79 -6.62
N ILE A 26 1.86 -13.71 -7.11
CA ILE A 26 1.56 -14.47 -8.33
C ILE A 26 0.55 -15.57 -7.96
N ALA A 27 -0.59 -15.61 -8.65
CA ALA A 27 -1.64 -16.60 -8.40
C ALA A 27 -1.11 -18.03 -8.54
N GLY A 28 -1.52 -18.93 -7.65
CA GLY A 28 -1.05 -20.32 -7.64
C GLY A 28 0.38 -20.54 -7.12
N THR A 29 1.11 -19.48 -6.76
CA THR A 29 2.48 -19.59 -6.20
C THR A 29 2.59 -18.90 -4.84
N ASN A 30 3.66 -19.16 -4.08
CA ASN A 30 4.01 -18.39 -2.88
C ASN A 30 5.02 -17.26 -3.16
N LYS A 31 5.07 -16.79 -4.42
CA LYS A 31 5.95 -15.72 -4.85
C LYS A 31 5.24 -14.37 -4.76
N TYR A 32 5.93 -13.40 -4.17
CA TYR A 32 5.47 -12.03 -4.03
C TYR A 32 6.32 -11.10 -4.87
N LEU A 33 5.80 -9.92 -5.20
CA LEU A 33 6.60 -8.85 -5.79
C LEU A 33 7.67 -8.45 -4.79
N HIS A 34 8.92 -8.38 -5.23
CA HIS A 34 10.00 -7.91 -4.37
C HIS A 34 9.86 -6.41 -4.06
N LEU A 35 10.34 -5.98 -2.88
CA LEU A 35 10.21 -4.60 -2.41
C LEU A 35 10.83 -3.53 -3.31
N SER A 36 11.72 -3.91 -4.24
CA SER A 36 12.24 -3.01 -5.29
C SER A 36 11.19 -2.62 -6.33
N GLY A 37 10.02 -3.28 -6.34
CA GLY A 37 9.00 -3.11 -7.37
C GLY A 37 9.30 -3.86 -8.66
N THR A 38 10.37 -4.67 -8.69
CA THR A 38 10.82 -5.47 -9.83
C THR A 38 11.23 -6.86 -9.35
N GLY A 39 10.91 -7.89 -10.13
CA GLY A 39 11.23 -9.28 -9.79
C GLY A 39 10.37 -9.88 -8.67
N VAL A 40 10.70 -11.11 -8.29
CA VAL A 40 9.92 -11.92 -7.34
C VAL A 40 10.73 -12.27 -6.10
N THR A 41 10.05 -12.39 -4.97
CA THR A 41 10.61 -12.88 -3.71
C THR A 41 9.78 -14.02 -3.15
N ASN A 42 10.43 -14.90 -2.40
CA ASN A 42 9.77 -15.98 -1.70
C ASN A 42 9.33 -15.50 -0.31
N GLY A 43 8.05 -15.69 0.01
CA GLY A 43 7.50 -15.27 1.29
C GLY A 43 7.32 -13.76 1.43
N THR A 44 7.07 -13.33 2.66
CA THR A 44 6.56 -11.98 2.95
C THR A 44 7.62 -11.00 3.44
N ARG A 45 8.81 -11.48 3.81
CA ARG A 45 9.89 -10.68 4.43
C ARG A 45 10.35 -9.53 3.53
N TYR A 46 10.53 -9.81 2.24
CA TYR A 46 10.96 -8.84 1.24
C TYR A 46 9.85 -8.48 0.26
N ALA A 47 8.59 -8.81 0.61
CA ALA A 47 7.45 -8.56 -0.25
C ALA A 47 7.08 -7.07 -0.24
N TRP A 48 6.95 -6.50 -1.43
CA TRP A 48 6.48 -5.14 -1.63
C TRP A 48 5.15 -4.92 -0.93
N SER A 49 5.00 -3.78 -0.25
CA SER A 49 3.80 -3.41 0.49
C SER A 49 3.54 -1.92 0.39
N GLY A 50 2.47 -1.56 -0.31
CA GLY A 50 2.12 -0.17 -0.59
C GLY A 50 0.63 0.02 -0.81
N THR A 51 0.24 1.20 -1.27
CA THR A 51 -1.17 1.53 -1.55
C THR A 51 -1.59 1.02 -2.93
N LYS A 52 -2.92 0.87 -3.15
CA LYS A 52 -3.47 0.55 -4.49
C LYS A 52 -3.03 1.53 -5.59
N ALA A 53 -2.84 2.81 -5.24
CA ALA A 53 -2.38 3.83 -6.18
C ALA A 53 -0.93 3.59 -6.62
N GLN A 54 -0.02 3.34 -5.67
CA GLN A 54 1.37 2.99 -5.98
C GLN A 54 1.46 1.68 -6.77
N ALA A 55 0.59 0.73 -6.44
CA ALA A 55 0.44 -0.53 -7.15
C ALA A 55 0.08 -0.35 -8.63
N ARG A 56 -0.82 0.61 -8.94
CA ARG A 56 -1.17 0.95 -10.33
C ARG A 56 0.04 1.49 -11.09
N VAL A 57 0.82 2.40 -10.47
CA VAL A 57 2.03 2.96 -11.09
C VAL A 57 3.05 1.87 -11.44
N LEU A 58 3.24 0.88 -10.57
CA LEU A 58 4.15 -0.24 -10.85
C LEU A 58 3.67 -1.09 -12.03
N ARG A 59 2.36 -1.37 -12.10
CA ARG A 59 1.77 -2.10 -13.24
C ARG A 59 1.91 -1.32 -14.54
N ASP A 60 1.65 -0.02 -14.51
CA ASP A 60 1.76 0.84 -15.69
C ASP A 60 3.21 0.90 -16.18
N ARG A 61 4.18 0.97 -15.25
CA ARG A 61 5.61 0.90 -15.55
C ARG A 61 6.00 -0.42 -16.22
N ALA A 62 5.58 -1.56 -15.65
CA ALA A 62 5.90 -2.88 -16.22
C ALA A 62 5.28 -3.06 -17.62
N SER A 63 4.03 -2.65 -17.78
CA SER A 63 3.36 -2.62 -19.09
C SER A 63 4.12 -1.75 -20.10
N GLY A 64 4.61 -0.58 -19.68
CA GLY A 64 5.41 0.31 -20.52
C GLY A 64 6.80 -0.25 -20.89
N GLN A 65 7.33 -1.19 -20.11
CA GLN A 65 8.57 -1.92 -20.41
C GLN A 65 8.34 -3.21 -21.21
N GLY A 66 7.09 -3.54 -21.54
CA GLY A 66 6.73 -4.79 -22.21
C GLY A 66 6.87 -6.03 -21.33
N GLU A 67 7.00 -5.87 -20.02
CA GLU A 67 7.07 -6.99 -19.08
C GLU A 67 5.66 -7.49 -18.73
N ASP A 68 5.51 -8.82 -18.67
CA ASP A 68 4.30 -9.44 -18.14
C ASP A 68 4.08 -9.06 -16.69
N TRP A 69 2.82 -8.78 -16.34
CA TRP A 69 2.40 -8.46 -14.98
C TRP A 69 1.56 -9.60 -14.36
N PRO A 70 2.18 -10.70 -13.88
CA PRO A 70 1.48 -11.85 -13.31
C PRO A 70 0.99 -11.62 -11.88
N PHE A 71 1.12 -10.40 -11.37
CA PHE A 71 0.89 -10.08 -9.96
C PHE A 71 -0.56 -9.69 -9.67
N LYS A 72 -1.17 -10.37 -8.70
CA LYS A 72 -2.47 -10.04 -8.15
C LYS A 72 -2.32 -9.32 -6.81
N ALA A 73 -3.04 -8.21 -6.64
CA ALA A 73 -3.07 -7.48 -5.38
C ALA A 73 -3.81 -8.31 -4.32
N VAL A 74 -3.11 -8.64 -3.24
CA VAL A 74 -3.66 -9.30 -2.06
C VAL A 74 -3.64 -8.31 -0.90
N LYS A 75 -4.75 -8.21 -0.16
CA LYS A 75 -4.80 -7.37 1.05
C LYS A 75 -3.77 -7.88 2.04
N ARG A 76 -3.04 -6.98 2.70
CA ARG A 76 -2.34 -7.34 3.92
C ARG A 76 -3.42 -7.58 4.97
N ILE A 77 -3.67 -8.84 5.30
CA ILE A 77 -4.38 -9.16 6.52
C ILE A 77 -3.33 -8.85 7.60
N GLU A 78 -3.51 -7.73 8.29
CA GLU A 78 -2.75 -7.48 9.51
C GLU A 78 -3.29 -8.46 10.53
N VAL A 79 -2.64 -9.62 10.60
CA VAL A 79 -2.74 -10.45 11.80
C VAL A 79 -1.90 -9.66 12.81
N GLU A 80 -2.58 -9.07 13.80
CA GLU A 80 -1.91 -8.60 15.01
C GLU A 80 -1.16 -9.82 15.58
N GLU A 81 0.18 -9.83 15.44
CA GLU A 81 1.06 -10.71 16.21
C GLU A 81 1.30 -10.11 17.59
#